data_AF-A0A4S1G2M8-F1
#
_entry.id   AF-A0A4S1G2M8-F1
#
_cell.length_a   1.000
_cell.length_b   1.000
_cell.length_c   1.000
_cell.angle_alpha   90.00
_cell.angle_beta   90.00
_cell.angle_gamma   90.00
#
_symmetry.space_group_name_H-M   'P 1'
#
loop_
_entity.id
_entity.type
_entity.pdbx_description
1 polymer ?
#
loop_
_entity_poly.entity_id
_entity_poly.type
_entity_poly.pdbx_seq_one_letter_code
_entity_poly.pdbx_strand_id
1 'polypeptide(L)' 'MSVANPSRDDFASMLEESFTAGHSGEGQVVRGTITAIEKDMAIIDVGLKVEGRVPLKEFGAKG' A
#
# COMPACT_ATOMS: atom_id res chain seq x y z
N MET A 1 14.95 -33.27 0.07
CA MET A 1 14.32 -33.35 1.39
C MET A 1 13.46 -32.12 1.58
N SER A 2 12.20 -32.29 1.97
CA SER A 2 11.22 -31.21 2.12
C SER A 2 11.62 -30.26 3.26
N VAL A 3 11.99 -29.03 2.92
CA VAL A 3 12.24 -27.87 3.80
C VAL A 3 10.97 -27.34 4.50
N ALA A 4 9.97 -28.19 4.70
CA ALA A 4 8.61 -27.78 5.09
C ALA A 4 8.41 -27.62 6.62
N ASN A 5 9.48 -27.66 7.42
CA ASN A 5 9.40 -27.52 8.88
C ASN A 5 10.41 -26.47 9.37
N PRO A 6 10.13 -25.16 9.17
CA PRO A 6 10.98 -24.10 9.71
C PRO A 6 11.03 -24.20 11.24
N SER A 7 12.17 -23.80 11.82
CA SER A 7 12.23 -23.65 13.27
C SER A 7 11.32 -22.50 13.71
N ARG A 8 10.99 -22.43 15.00
CA ARG A 8 10.15 -21.34 15.52
C ARG A 8 10.79 -19.98 15.30
N ASP A 9 12.11 -19.91 15.33
CA ASP A 9 12.88 -18.70 15.08
C ASP A 9 12.85 -18.32 13.59
N ASP A 10 12.99 -19.30 12.68
CA ASP A 10 12.85 -19.04 11.23
C ASP A 10 11.44 -18.53 10.88
N PHE A 11 10.41 -19.12 11.49
CA PHE A 11 9.04 -18.64 11.33
C PHE A 11 8.87 -17.21 11.86
N ALA A 12 9.45 -16.90 13.01
CA ALA A 12 9.40 -15.56 13.59
C ALA A 12 10.07 -14.53 12.68
N SER A 13 11.25 -14.83 12.14
CA SER A 13 11.95 -13.94 11.20
C SER A 13 11.18 -13.73 9.91
N MET A 14 10.65 -14.78 9.29
CA MET A 14 9.83 -14.65 8.06
C MET A 14 8.53 -13.88 8.31
N LEU A 15 7.91 -14.05 9.48
CA LEU A 15 6.71 -13.31 9.87
C LEU A 15 7.01 -11.82 10.06
N GLU A 16 8.10 -11.48 10.75
CA GLU A 16 8.54 -10.10 11.00
C GLU A 16 8.91 -9.38 9.70
N GLU A 17 9.56 -10.08 8.77
CA GLU A 17 9.83 -9.60 7.41
C GLU A 17 8.54 -9.34 6.63
N SER A 18 7.50 -10.19 6.77
CA SER A 18 6.21 -9.98 6.10
C SER A 18 5.47 -8.72 6.57
N PHE A 19 5.61 -8.34 7.84
CA PHE A 19 5.04 -7.10 8.35
C PHE A 19 5.77 -5.88 7.79
N THR A 20 7.08 -5.99 7.63
CA THR A 20 7.96 -4.91 7.15
C THR A 20 7.82 -4.70 5.64
N ALA A 21 7.52 -5.75 4.87
CA ALA A 21 7.57 -5.72 3.41
C ALA A 21 6.29 -5.25 2.69
N GLY A 22 5.15 -5.05 3.37
CA GLY A 22 3.90 -4.87 2.61
C GLY A 22 2.69 -4.31 3.31
N HIS A 23 2.80 -3.82 4.55
CA HIS A 23 1.65 -3.21 5.20
C HIS A 23 1.73 -1.69 5.06
N SER A 24 1.03 -1.16 4.05
CA SER A 24 0.61 0.24 4.00
C SER A 24 -0.23 0.53 5.23
N GLY A 25 0.41 0.84 6.35
CA GLY A 25 -0.24 1.24 7.59
C GLY A 25 -0.90 2.60 7.44
N GLU A 26 -1.90 2.88 8.28
CA GLU A 26 -2.49 4.21 8.36
C GLU A 26 -1.40 5.27 8.61
N GLY A 27 -1.46 6.39 7.88
CA GLY A 27 -0.51 7.49 8.00
C GLY A 27 0.78 7.34 7.19
N GLN A 28 0.96 6.28 6.41
CA GLN A 28 2.11 6.13 5.52
C GLN A 28 1.87 6.79 4.14
N VAL A 29 2.96 7.30 3.54
CA VAL A 29 2.93 7.84 2.17
C VAL A 29 3.14 6.70 1.18
N VAL A 30 2.17 6.52 0.29
CA VAL A 30 2.19 5.48 -0.75
C VAL A 30 2.29 6.10 -2.15
N ARG A 31 2.81 5.32 -3.09
CA ARG A 31 2.77 5.68 -4.52
C ARG A 31 1.53 5.06 -5.14
N GLY A 32 0.78 5.86 -5.89
CA GLY A 32 -0.40 5.41 -6.63
C GLY A 32 -0.42 5.97 -8.04
N THR A 33 -1.17 5.31 -8.92
CA THR A 33 -1.39 5.73 -10.31
C THR A 33 -2.80 6.27 -10.45
N ILE A 34 -2.96 7.43 -11.08
CA ILE A 34 -4.28 7.98 -11.40
C ILE A 34 -4.86 7.16 -12.54
N THR A 35 -5.99 6.49 -12.30
CA THR A 35 -6.67 5.65 -13.29
C THR A 35 -7.79 6.41 -14.02
N ALA A 36 -8.45 7.35 -13.34
CA ALA A 36 -9.52 8.16 -13.91
C ALA A 36 -9.67 9.51 -13.20
N ILE A 37 -10.35 10.44 -13.86
CA ILE A 37 -10.77 11.73 -13.29
C ILE A 37 -12.28 11.89 -13.56
N GLU A 38 -13.06 12.05 -12.50
CA GLU A 38 -14.51 12.17 -12.56
C GLU A 38 -15.02 13.27 -11.64
N LYS A 39 -15.86 14.19 -12.14
CA LYS A 39 -16.58 15.20 -11.33
C LYS A 39 -15.68 15.87 -10.27
N ASP A 40 -14.51 16.31 -10.69
CA ASP A 40 -13.48 16.96 -9.85
C ASP A 40 -12.78 16.08 -8.80
N MET A 41 -12.84 14.75 -8.98
CA MET A 41 -12.14 13.76 -8.17
C MET A 41 -11.15 12.96 -9.03
N ALA A 42 -9.93 12.78 -8.54
CA ALA A 42 -8.98 11.82 -9.08
C ALA A 42 -9.19 10.46 -8.40
N ILE A 43 -9.32 9.41 -9.21
CA ILE A 43 -9.35 8.01 -8.77
C ILE A 43 -7.93 7.46 -8.85
N ILE A 44 -7.43 6.89 -7.76
CA ILE A 44 -6.03 6.48 -7.60
C ILE A 44 -5.99 5.01 -7.20
N ASP A 45 -5.30 4.20 -7.99
CA ASP A 45 -4.93 2.84 -7.64
C ASP A 45 -3.57 2.82 -6.93
N VAL A 46 -3.51 2.19 -5.75
CA VAL A 46 -2.30 2.03 -4.93
C VAL A 46 -1.87 0.56 -4.81
N GLY A 47 -2.42 -0.34 -5.63
CA GLY A 47 -2.11 -1.78 -5.59
C GLY A 47 -2.79 -2.53 -4.43
N LEU A 48 -3.84 -1.96 -3.86
CA LEU A 48 -4.66 -2.56 -2.81
C LEU A 48 -6.05 -2.92 -3.35
N LYS A 49 -6.86 -3.59 -2.52
CA LYS A 49 -8.24 -3.98 -2.90
C LYS A 49 -9.18 -2.80 -3.14
N VAL A 50 -8.79 -1.58 -2.77
CA VAL A 50 -9.64 -0.39 -2.77
C VAL A 50 -8.92 0.75 -3.46
N GLU A 51 -9.66 1.51 -4.25
CA GLU A 51 -9.18 2.73 -4.91
C GLU A 51 -9.35 3.95 -4.00
N GLY A 52 -8.35 4.84 -4.03
CA GLY A 52 -8.40 6.14 -3.37
C GLY A 52 -9.14 7.17 -4.21
N ARG A 53 -9.86 8.09 -3.57
CA ARG A 53 -10.50 9.23 -4.23
C ARG A 53 -9.97 10.52 -3.61
N VAL A 54 -9.35 11.37 -4.42
CA VAL A 54 -8.79 12.65 -3.96
C VAL A 54 -9.40 13.81 -4.74
N PRO A 55 -9.96 14.84 -4.08
CA PRO A 55 -10.45 16.03 -4.77
C PRO A 55 -9.32 16.74 -5.52
N LEU A 56 -9.58 17.19 -6.76
CA LEU A 56 -8.57 17.85 -7.59
C LEU A 56 -7.96 19.10 -6.94
N LYS A 57 -8.72 19.79 -6.08
CA LYS A 57 -8.24 20.94 -5.29
C LYS A 57 -7.06 20.61 -4.37
N GLU A 58 -6.89 19.35 -3.97
CA GLU A 58 -5.77 18.92 -3.11
C GLU A 58 -4.46 18.74 -3.89
N PHE A 59 -4.51 18.67 -5.23
CA PHE A 59 -3.31 18.57 -6.08
C PHE A 59 -2.70 19.93 -6.44
N GLY A 60 -3.36 21.04 -6.07
CA GLY A 60 -2.82 22.37 -6.26
C GLY A 60 -1.51 22.56 -5.50
N ALA A 61 -0.58 23.32 -6.07
CA ALA A 61 0.60 23.74 -5.34
C ALA A 61 0.15 24.44 -4.04
N LYS A 62 0.73 24.05 -2.89
CA LYS A 62 0.65 24.86 -1.68
C LYS A 62 1.32 26.20 -2.00
N GLY A 63 0.51 27.19 -2.35
CA GLY A 63 0.91 28.59 -2.38
C GLY A 63 1.17 29.10 -0.97
#